data_AF-A0A4P2U0T1-F1
#
_entry.id   AF-A0A4P2U0T1-F1
#
_cell.length_a   1.000
_cell.length_b   1.000
_cell.length_c   1.000
_cell.angle_alpha   90.00
_cell.angle_beta   90.00
_cell.angle_gamma   90.00
#
_symmetry.space_group_name_H-M   'P 1'
#
loop_
_entity.id
_entity.type
_entity.pdbx_description
1 polymer ?
#
loop_
_entity_poly.entity_id
_entity_poly.type
_entity_poly.pdbx_seq_one_letter_code
_entity_poly.pdbx_strand_id
1 'polypeptide(L)'
;MPIRPQYEWEQTVEDVLLHIAVKRIKRNAVDVFVSDVFVKVNAAPTYLLTLDLLHSVVVDKCAHYFDSNNPFLLHLRLKKSEPGLVWETLCIPSEGVPKNEILERRMHSMHRAEENYNRMLELRTKQRETENRRMTEAQWEVEKEQRRVIEERFNSEKAAAEKDLYAWEDDQELKIMKPSQVPPESPGCILSLAQGQTSVVGLPTGFQSDHNPPPVREPSTVNVTIDFTPKMFVLPTRSRGDEEYYRKSRYKPVSIEDSPMFWKQKGDQHYRAHEWKMSADAYSESIKRDGVFLTCVMNRAACFLYMAEYKRAIEDCTLALALLANMPASEIAQDRYRYLLTTLHARRGAAYCWNDDLARGVTDLRMAAAYRDPDSDDGIIMDLHMVEQLMVKRGLSIDTVQDPLDNLLQKAASLYYRQDYTAAAEVYREVLIKDSYRVHARSNLSACLLLLGRFHEAAEECERIIDFCREVAAALNQPGVLSSDGNDIDSDDEIFELGDGEEEEDLSTSYEKVEADKEGGRRDHVQDRMIRERRAAAAKLSQNSSHVYLLLKAYVRMAATHCGLKDYRKAHGFLELALRITPYDNDLLDDCNRLAEKIRLHTLVAASTTGHAA
;
A
#
# COMPACT_ATOMS: atom_id res chain seq x y z
N MET A 1 43.01 2.90 18.32
CA MET A 1 42.14 2.76 19.51
C MET A 1 41.45 4.09 19.76
N PRO A 2 40.17 4.10 20.14
CA PRO A 2 39.47 5.34 20.47
C PRO A 2 40.14 6.00 21.70
N ILE A 3 40.26 7.31 21.67
CA ILE A 3 40.93 8.12 22.68
C ILE A 3 39.91 8.47 23.78
N ARG A 4 40.33 8.45 25.04
CA ARG A 4 39.48 8.93 26.14
C ARG A 4 39.41 10.46 26.05
N PRO A 5 38.22 11.07 25.86
CA PRO A 5 38.11 12.53 25.83
C PRO A 5 38.40 13.11 27.22
N GLN A 6 38.92 14.34 27.25
CA GLN A 6 39.06 15.10 28.49
C GLN A 6 37.67 15.47 29.01
N TYR A 7 37.45 15.28 30.30
CA TYR A 7 36.20 15.63 30.94
C TYR A 7 36.44 16.28 32.30
N GLU A 8 35.56 17.20 32.65
CA GLU A 8 35.47 17.85 33.95
C GLU A 8 34.07 17.57 34.52
N TRP A 9 33.95 17.49 35.83
CA TRP A 9 32.66 17.24 36.46
C TRP A 9 32.48 18.12 37.69
N GLU A 10 31.24 18.51 37.90
CA GLU A 10 30.79 19.27 39.06
C GLU A 10 29.53 18.61 39.61
N GLN A 11 29.17 18.92 40.84
CA GLN A 11 27.93 18.45 41.43
C GLN A 11 27.21 19.55 42.18
N THR A 12 25.89 19.47 42.10
CA THR A 12 24.96 20.23 42.91
C THR A 12 24.30 19.28 43.92
N VAL A 13 23.39 19.83 44.73
CA VAL A 13 22.58 19.04 45.67
C VAL A 13 21.78 17.96 44.93
N GLU A 14 21.29 18.25 43.73
CA GLU A 14 20.38 17.34 43.01
C GLU A 14 20.99 16.69 41.77
N ASP A 15 21.94 17.37 41.11
CA ASP A 15 22.45 16.99 39.79
C ASP A 15 23.97 16.82 39.81
N VAL A 16 24.47 15.91 38.98
CA VAL A 16 25.88 15.81 38.60
C VAL A 16 26.02 16.34 37.17
N LEU A 17 26.91 17.30 36.98
CA LEU A 17 27.15 17.97 35.71
C LEU A 17 28.49 17.50 35.15
N LEU A 18 28.50 16.99 33.92
CA LEU A 18 29.68 16.48 33.25
C LEU A 18 29.93 17.30 31.97
N HIS A 19 31.16 17.77 31.81
CA HIS A 19 31.62 18.56 30.69
C HIS A 19 32.64 17.76 29.91
N ILE A 20 32.32 17.32 28.69
CA ILE A 20 33.18 16.44 27.88
C ILE A 20 33.62 17.18 26.62
N ALA A 21 34.94 17.26 26.41
CA ALA A 21 35.51 17.88 25.21
C ALA A 21 35.63 16.87 24.06
N VAL A 22 34.82 17.05 23.01
CA VAL A 22 34.77 16.21 21.80
C VAL A 22 35.09 17.05 20.57
N LYS A 23 36.34 16.98 20.08
CA LYS A 23 36.82 17.82 18.96
C LYS A 23 36.54 17.17 17.60
N ARG A 24 36.16 17.99 16.60
CA ARG A 24 36.09 17.62 15.16
C ARG A 24 35.11 16.49 14.80
N ILE A 25 33.97 16.38 15.48
CA ILE A 25 32.92 15.39 15.17
C ILE A 25 31.56 16.09 15.00
N LYS A 26 30.74 15.59 14.07
CA LYS A 26 29.38 16.10 13.85
C LYS A 26 28.50 15.75 15.06
N ARG A 27 27.62 16.66 15.49
CA ARG A 27 26.72 16.47 16.65
C ARG A 27 25.91 15.16 16.58
N ASN A 28 25.40 14.82 15.39
CA ASN A 28 24.58 13.63 15.16
C ASN A 28 25.38 12.30 15.22
N ALA A 29 26.71 12.36 15.19
CA ALA A 29 27.58 11.19 15.27
C ALA A 29 28.02 10.86 16.71
N VAL A 30 27.58 11.66 17.70
CA VAL A 30 27.87 11.42 19.11
C VAL A 30 26.70 10.69 19.75
N ASP A 31 26.96 9.48 20.21
CA ASP A 31 26.01 8.65 20.93
C ASP A 31 26.24 8.73 22.43
N VAL A 32 25.22 9.16 23.14
CA VAL A 32 25.21 9.25 24.60
C VAL A 32 24.24 8.20 25.14
N PHE A 33 24.75 7.30 25.97
CA PHE A 33 23.99 6.30 26.69
C PHE A 33 24.13 6.53 28.19
N VAL A 34 23.00 6.63 28.87
CA VAL A 34 22.91 6.79 30.31
C VAL A 34 22.04 5.66 30.84
N SER A 35 22.57 4.96 31.84
CA SER A 35 21.84 3.99 32.65
C SER A 35 21.91 4.42 34.11
N ASP A 36 21.31 3.63 34.99
CA ASP A 36 21.27 3.91 36.43
C ASP A 36 22.66 4.09 37.04
N VAL A 37 23.66 3.30 36.63
CA VAL A 37 25.00 3.31 37.24
C VAL A 37 26.13 3.41 36.21
N PHE A 38 25.81 3.46 34.92
CA PHE A 38 26.80 3.49 33.86
C PHE A 38 26.49 4.58 32.83
N VAL A 39 27.51 5.36 32.47
CA VAL A 39 27.44 6.39 31.44
C VAL A 39 28.46 6.09 30.37
N LYS A 40 28.01 6.16 29.11
CA LYS A 40 28.85 5.95 27.94
C LYS A 40 28.61 7.05 26.92
N VAL A 41 29.70 7.66 26.48
CA VAL A 41 29.71 8.61 25.38
C VAL A 41 30.62 8.07 24.28
N ASN A 42 30.03 7.78 23.14
CA ASN A 42 30.71 7.20 21.99
C ASN A 42 30.67 8.18 20.82
N ALA A 43 31.82 8.55 20.31
CA ALA A 43 31.95 9.34 19.09
C ALA A 43 32.91 8.59 18.16
N ALA A 44 32.37 7.56 17.50
CA ALA A 44 33.15 6.65 16.68
C ALA A 44 33.69 7.37 15.43
N PRO A 45 34.95 7.12 15.01
CA PRO A 45 35.93 6.15 15.55
C PRO A 45 36.89 6.73 16.60
N THR A 46 36.81 8.02 16.92
CA THR A 46 37.88 8.77 17.57
C THR A 46 37.78 8.84 19.10
N TYR A 47 36.59 8.99 19.68
CA TYR A 47 36.44 9.11 21.13
C TYR A 47 35.51 8.04 21.72
N LEU A 48 35.91 7.49 22.85
CA LEU A 48 35.07 6.63 23.68
C LEU A 48 35.31 6.96 25.15
N LEU A 49 34.25 7.35 25.84
CA LEU A 49 34.23 7.55 27.29
C LEU A 49 33.28 6.55 27.92
N THR A 50 33.77 5.84 28.94
CA THR A 50 32.97 4.95 29.77
C THR A 50 33.21 5.34 31.23
N LEU A 51 32.13 5.50 31.99
CA LEU A 51 32.15 5.93 33.38
C LEU A 51 31.21 5.01 34.18
N ASP A 52 31.76 4.26 35.13
CA ASP A 52 30.99 3.50 36.11
C ASP A 52 30.74 4.38 37.33
N LEU A 53 29.53 4.90 37.44
CA LEU A 53 29.13 5.85 38.47
C LEU A 53 29.16 5.21 39.86
N LEU A 54 29.56 6.00 40.86
CA LEU A 54 29.57 5.56 42.25
C LEU A 54 28.16 5.29 42.76
N HIS A 55 27.23 6.21 42.50
CA HIS A 55 25.83 6.13 42.92
C HIS A 55 24.87 6.13 41.73
N SER A 56 23.62 5.76 41.98
CA SER A 56 22.59 5.65 40.96
C SER A 56 22.02 7.00 40.52
N VAL A 57 21.60 7.07 39.26
CA VAL A 57 20.97 8.24 38.64
C VAL A 57 19.58 7.90 38.09
N VAL A 58 18.69 8.91 38.07
CA VAL A 58 17.35 8.78 37.51
C VAL A 58 17.40 9.05 36.00
N VAL A 59 17.46 7.97 35.21
CA VAL A 59 17.68 8.01 33.75
C VAL A 59 16.69 8.93 33.03
N ASP A 60 15.40 8.87 33.37
CA ASP A 60 14.34 9.64 32.70
C ASP A 60 14.47 11.16 32.85
N LYS A 61 15.24 11.63 33.85
CA LYS A 61 15.48 13.05 34.11
C LYS A 61 16.87 13.52 33.68
N CYS A 62 17.70 12.60 33.17
CA CYS A 62 19.00 12.94 32.62
C CYS A 62 18.85 13.60 31.25
N ALA A 63 19.69 14.59 30.96
CA ALA A 63 19.67 15.30 29.70
C ALA A 63 21.09 15.54 29.21
N HIS A 64 21.25 15.67 27.90
CA HIS A 64 22.52 16.01 27.28
C HIS A 64 22.32 17.06 26.19
N TYR A 65 23.24 18.01 26.09
CA TYR A 65 23.21 19.05 25.07
C TYR A 65 24.62 19.52 24.73
N PHE A 66 24.81 20.04 23.52
CA PHE A 66 26.03 20.72 23.14
C PHE A 66 25.94 22.20 23.50
N ASP A 67 27.06 22.78 23.95
CA ASP A 67 27.10 24.21 24.23
C ASP A 67 26.83 25.02 22.94
N SER A 68 26.10 26.13 23.10
CA SER A 68 25.80 27.06 22.01
C SER A 68 27.03 27.84 21.58
N ASN A 69 27.91 28.16 22.53
CA ASN A 69 29.13 28.95 22.29
C ASN A 69 30.30 28.07 21.83
N ASN A 70 30.37 26.83 22.32
CA ASN A 70 31.43 25.89 21.95
C ASN A 70 30.84 24.55 21.47
N PRO A 71 30.72 24.32 20.14
CA PRO A 71 30.12 23.10 19.60
C PRO A 71 30.93 21.83 19.91
N PHE A 72 32.14 21.96 20.47
CA PHE A 72 33.00 20.84 20.86
C PHE A 72 32.80 20.39 22.32
N LEU A 73 31.97 21.09 23.09
CA LEU A 73 31.71 20.77 24.50
C LEU A 73 30.33 20.13 24.65
N LEU A 74 30.32 18.88 25.11
CA LEU A 74 29.11 18.13 25.44
C LEU A 74 28.84 18.25 26.94
N HIS A 75 27.67 18.76 27.30
CA HIS A 75 27.17 18.81 28.66
C HIS A 75 26.24 17.65 28.94
N LEU A 76 26.51 16.90 30.01
CA LEU A 76 25.64 15.86 30.53
C LEU A 76 25.13 16.30 31.90
N ARG A 77 23.81 16.35 32.06
CA ARG A 77 23.16 16.56 33.36
C ARG A 77 22.57 15.24 33.82
N LEU A 78 23.14 14.70 34.89
CA LEU A 78 22.73 13.45 35.52
C LEU A 78 21.94 13.75 36.80
N LYS A 79 20.69 13.30 36.89
CA LYS A 79 19.87 13.52 38.09
C LYS A 79 20.21 12.47 39.14
N LYS A 80 20.63 12.87 40.35
CA LYS A 80 20.91 11.92 41.45
C LYS A 80 19.63 11.17 41.84
N SER A 81 19.74 9.88 42.13
CA SER A 81 18.62 9.09 42.70
C SER A 81 18.28 9.55 44.12
N GLU A 82 19.29 9.94 44.89
CA GLU A 82 19.15 10.46 46.25
C GLU A 82 19.58 11.94 46.27
N PRO A 83 18.61 12.87 46.34
CA PRO A 83 18.91 14.30 46.44
C PRO A 83 19.66 14.60 47.74
N GLY A 84 20.76 15.36 47.66
CA GLY A 84 21.57 15.75 48.82
C GLY A 84 22.77 14.84 49.11
N LEU A 85 22.87 13.68 48.46
CA LEU A 85 24.04 12.82 48.59
C LEU A 85 25.24 13.47 47.89
N VAL A 86 26.32 13.74 48.63
CA VAL A 86 27.58 14.28 48.09
C VAL A 86 28.42 13.13 47.57
N TRP A 87 28.79 13.18 46.30
CA TRP A 87 29.64 12.16 45.68
C TRP A 87 31.10 12.52 45.94
N GLU A 88 31.83 11.66 46.65
CA GLU A 88 33.26 11.85 46.91
C GLU A 88 34.08 11.70 45.63
N THR A 89 33.70 10.72 44.80
CA THR A 89 34.25 10.48 43.46
C THR A 89 33.12 10.29 42.46
N LEU A 90 33.34 10.69 41.19
CA LEU A 90 32.38 10.46 40.11
C LEU A 90 32.21 8.96 39.81
N CYS A 91 33.31 8.22 39.86
CA CYS A 91 33.38 6.80 39.51
C CYS A 91 33.85 5.96 40.69
N ILE A 92 33.56 4.66 40.64
CA ILE A 92 34.07 3.67 41.60
C ILE A 92 35.62 3.72 41.58
N PRO A 93 36.29 3.86 42.73
CA PRO A 93 37.75 3.83 42.80
C PRO A 93 38.28 2.52 42.21
N SER A 94 39.26 2.61 41.31
CA SER A 94 39.92 1.43 40.74
C SER A 94 40.82 0.70 41.75
N GLU A 95 41.12 1.35 42.88
CA GLU A 95 41.90 0.80 43.99
C GLU A 95 40.95 0.08 44.96
N GLY A 96 40.92 -1.26 44.90
CA GLY A 96 40.26 -2.11 45.90
C GLY A 96 39.07 -2.94 45.42
N VAL A 97 38.49 -2.64 44.24
CA VAL A 97 37.38 -3.42 43.68
C VAL A 97 37.90 -4.31 42.53
N PRO A 98 37.68 -5.63 42.57
CA PRO A 98 38.08 -6.51 41.48
C PRO A 98 37.31 -6.16 40.20
N LYS A 99 38.02 -6.14 39.07
CA LYS A 99 37.47 -5.74 37.75
C LYS A 99 36.21 -6.52 37.35
N ASN A 100 36.10 -7.77 37.78
CA ASN A 100 34.94 -8.63 37.48
C ASN A 100 33.65 -8.09 38.11
N GLU A 101 33.71 -7.55 39.33
CA GLU A 101 32.52 -6.98 40.00
C GLU A 101 32.01 -5.72 39.30
N ILE A 102 32.92 -4.89 38.77
CA ILE A 102 32.56 -3.70 37.99
C ILE A 102 31.86 -4.13 36.68
N LEU A 103 32.36 -5.19 36.04
CA LEU A 103 31.80 -5.72 34.81
C LEU A 103 30.41 -6.34 35.03
N GLU A 104 30.22 -7.10 36.11
CA GLU A 104 28.92 -7.65 36.50
C GLU A 104 27.92 -6.54 36.86
N ARG A 105 28.36 -5.53 37.62
CA ARG A 105 27.53 -4.35 37.95
C ARG A 105 27.08 -3.62 36.69
N ARG A 106 27.98 -3.48 35.70
CA ARG A 106 27.67 -2.90 34.39
C ARG A 106 26.69 -3.76 33.61
N MET A 107 26.88 -5.07 33.56
CA MET A 107 25.95 -5.99 32.89
C MET A 107 24.55 -5.92 33.49
N HIS A 108 24.42 -5.94 34.82
CA HIS A 108 23.12 -5.82 35.49
C HIS A 108 22.44 -4.48 35.21
N SER A 109 23.21 -3.39 35.25
CA SER A 109 22.73 -2.04 34.92
C SER A 109 22.19 -1.97 33.48
N MET A 110 22.91 -2.55 32.53
CA MET A 110 22.51 -2.59 31.13
C MET A 110 21.28 -3.47 30.88
N HIS A 111 21.20 -4.62 31.56
CA HIS A 111 20.02 -5.49 31.48
C HIS A 111 18.77 -4.77 31.97
N ARG A 112 18.85 -4.05 33.10
CA ARG A 112 17.74 -3.22 33.60
C ARG A 112 17.33 -2.13 32.61
N ALA A 113 18.31 -1.49 31.95
CA ALA A 113 18.03 -0.48 30.93
C ALA A 113 17.31 -1.08 29.70
N GLU A 114 17.73 -2.26 29.25
CA GLU A 114 17.09 -3.00 28.16
C GLU A 114 15.67 -3.43 28.52
N GLU A 115 15.45 -3.97 29.71
CA GLU A 115 14.12 -4.32 30.22
C GLU A 115 13.20 -3.10 30.28
N ASN A 116 13.69 -1.95 30.75
CA ASN A 116 12.89 -0.74 30.83
C ASN A 116 12.54 -0.20 29.44
N TYR A 117 13.48 -0.26 28.50
CA TYR A 117 13.24 0.09 27.10
C TYR A 117 12.15 -0.79 26.48
N ASN A 118 12.25 -2.12 26.64
CA ASN A 118 11.26 -3.06 26.13
C ASN A 118 9.88 -2.81 26.75
N ARG A 119 9.83 -2.56 28.07
CA ARG A 119 8.58 -2.19 28.76
C ARG A 119 7.95 -0.91 28.19
N MET A 120 8.75 0.13 27.94
CA MET A 120 8.24 1.37 27.34
C MET A 120 7.74 1.16 25.91
N LEU A 121 8.43 0.31 25.14
CA LEU A 121 8.00 -0.05 23.79
C LEU A 121 6.64 -0.76 23.82
N GLU A 122 6.47 -1.75 24.70
CA GLU A 122 5.20 -2.45 24.90
C GLU A 122 4.07 -1.53 25.36
N LEU A 123 4.37 -0.53 26.18
CA LEU A 123 3.37 0.47 26.59
C LEU A 123 2.94 1.34 25.40
N ARG A 124 3.88 1.76 24.54
CA ARG A 124 3.54 2.53 23.33
C ARG A 124 2.73 1.70 22.33
N THR A 125 3.06 0.43 22.14
CA THR A 125 2.29 -0.45 21.25
C THR A 125 0.88 -0.64 21.79
N LYS A 126 0.73 -0.94 23.09
CA LYS A 126 -0.58 -1.04 23.75
C LYS A 126 -1.37 0.27 23.66
N GLN A 127 -0.74 1.43 23.85
CA GLN A 127 -1.39 2.73 23.69
C GLN A 127 -1.92 2.91 22.27
N ARG A 128 -1.08 2.66 21.26
CA ARG A 128 -1.49 2.71 19.84
C ARG A 128 -2.65 1.77 19.55
N GLU A 129 -2.61 0.53 20.05
CA GLU A 129 -3.71 -0.43 19.92
C GLU A 129 -5.01 0.08 20.58
N THR A 130 -4.93 0.66 21.78
CA THR A 130 -6.10 1.23 22.46
C THR A 130 -6.66 2.45 21.75
N GLU A 131 -5.81 3.32 21.21
CA GLU A 131 -6.24 4.47 20.41
C GLU A 131 -6.88 4.01 19.11
N ASN A 132 -6.27 3.07 18.40
CA ASN A 132 -6.84 2.46 17.20
C ASN A 132 -8.21 1.84 17.50
N ARG A 133 -8.34 1.08 18.58
CA ARG A 133 -9.62 0.50 19.02
C ARG A 133 -10.66 1.58 19.33
N ARG A 134 -10.27 2.64 20.03
CA ARG A 134 -11.18 3.77 20.32
C ARG A 134 -11.64 4.47 19.04
N MET A 135 -10.74 4.65 18.09
CA MET A 135 -11.06 5.25 16.79
C MET A 135 -12.01 4.37 15.98
N THR A 136 -11.80 3.06 15.95
CA THR A 136 -12.71 2.12 15.26
C THR A 136 -14.08 2.03 15.94
N GLU A 137 -14.12 2.01 17.28
CA GLU A 137 -15.37 2.05 18.05
C GLU A 137 -16.16 3.36 17.79
N ALA A 138 -15.50 4.51 17.80
CA ALA A 138 -16.13 5.79 17.50
C ALA A 138 -16.66 5.85 16.06
N GLN A 139 -15.90 5.28 15.10
CA GLN A 139 -16.35 5.15 13.73
C GLN A 139 -17.60 4.26 13.62
N TRP A 140 -17.63 3.15 14.36
CA TRP A 140 -18.77 2.25 14.42
C TRP A 140 -20.01 2.92 15.02
N GLU A 141 -19.87 3.73 16.07
CA GLU A 141 -20.98 4.49 16.66
C GLU A 141 -21.58 5.49 15.67
N VAL A 142 -20.75 6.23 14.93
CA VAL A 142 -21.21 7.14 13.88
C VAL A 142 -21.96 6.37 12.79
N GLU A 143 -21.45 5.22 12.36
CA GLU A 143 -22.11 4.39 11.35
C GLU A 143 -23.44 3.83 11.86
N LYS A 144 -23.51 3.39 13.11
CA LYS A 144 -24.73 2.89 13.74
C LYS A 144 -25.81 3.96 13.83
N GLU A 145 -25.44 5.19 14.20
CA GLU A 145 -26.36 6.32 14.25
C GLU A 145 -26.87 6.67 12.84
N GLN A 146 -26.00 6.66 11.84
CA GLN A 146 -26.40 6.85 10.44
C GLN A 146 -27.37 5.77 9.97
N ARG A 147 -27.11 4.49 10.30
CA ARG A 147 -28.01 3.38 9.98
C ARG A 147 -29.38 3.56 10.66
N ARG A 148 -29.41 3.96 11.93
CA ARG A 148 -30.67 4.22 12.65
C ARG A 148 -31.51 5.30 11.95
N VAL A 149 -30.90 6.41 11.57
CA VAL A 149 -31.60 7.50 10.85
C VAL A 149 -32.14 7.01 9.50
N ILE A 150 -31.38 6.19 8.78
CA ILE A 150 -31.82 5.60 7.50
C ILE A 150 -33.00 4.64 7.72
N GLU A 151 -32.93 3.77 8.74
CA GLU A 151 -33.99 2.84 9.09
C GLU A 151 -35.28 3.55 9.53
N GLU A 152 -35.16 4.60 10.34
CA GLU A 152 -36.30 5.43 10.76
C GLU A 152 -36.96 6.09 9.55
N ARG A 153 -36.16 6.67 8.65
CA ARG A 153 -36.67 7.29 7.42
C ARG A 153 -37.35 6.26 6.52
N PHE A 154 -36.71 5.12 6.28
CA PHE A 154 -37.26 4.02 5.50
C PHE A 154 -38.60 3.52 6.08
N ASN A 155 -38.66 3.30 7.39
CA ASN A 155 -39.89 2.87 8.05
C ASN A 155 -41.00 3.93 7.97
N SER A 156 -40.63 5.22 8.04
CA SER A 156 -41.61 6.31 7.90
C SER A 156 -42.18 6.40 6.48
N GLU A 157 -41.32 6.26 5.45
CA GLU A 157 -41.73 6.26 4.04
C GLU A 157 -42.57 5.02 3.71
N LYS A 158 -42.17 3.85 4.24
CA LYS A 158 -42.94 2.60 4.14
C LYS A 158 -44.33 2.75 4.77
N ALA A 159 -44.41 3.28 5.99
CA ALA A 159 -45.69 3.46 6.69
C ALA A 159 -46.60 4.49 5.98
N ALA A 160 -46.03 5.52 5.35
CA ALA A 160 -46.79 6.45 4.53
C ALA A 160 -47.35 5.78 3.28
N ALA A 161 -46.52 5.01 2.56
CA ALA A 161 -46.95 4.26 1.38
C ALA A 161 -48.01 3.20 1.72
N GLU A 162 -47.88 2.50 2.86
CA GLU A 162 -48.89 1.56 3.34
C GLU A 162 -50.23 2.27 3.60
N LYS A 163 -50.22 3.44 4.26
CA LYS A 163 -51.44 4.23 4.49
C LYS A 163 -52.09 4.69 3.20
N ASP A 164 -51.31 5.15 2.23
CA ASP A 164 -51.82 5.57 0.93
C ASP A 164 -52.48 4.40 0.18
N LEU A 165 -51.92 3.19 0.30
CA LEU A 165 -52.47 1.99 -0.31
C LEU A 165 -53.79 1.57 0.34
N TYR A 166 -53.88 1.60 1.67
CA TYR A 166 -55.15 1.36 2.38
C TYR A 166 -56.20 2.42 2.05
N ALA A 167 -55.83 3.70 1.99
CA ALA A 167 -56.75 4.76 1.60
C ALA A 167 -57.27 4.60 0.16
N TRP A 168 -56.41 4.13 -0.76
CA TRP A 168 -56.82 3.78 -2.12
C TRP A 168 -57.78 2.59 -2.15
N GLU A 169 -57.53 1.55 -1.34
CA GLU A 169 -58.40 0.37 -1.22
C GLU A 169 -59.79 0.75 -0.71
N ASP A 170 -59.87 1.56 0.35
CA ASP A 170 -61.13 2.11 0.88
C ASP A 170 -61.89 2.92 -0.19
N ASP A 171 -61.18 3.74 -0.97
CA ASP A 171 -61.76 4.51 -2.08
C ASP A 171 -62.31 3.61 -3.21
N GLN A 172 -61.69 2.46 -3.46
CA GLN A 172 -62.21 1.47 -4.41
C GLN A 172 -63.46 0.77 -3.86
N GLU A 173 -63.46 0.36 -2.59
CA GLU A 173 -64.64 -0.23 -1.96
C GLU A 173 -65.83 0.74 -1.95
N LEU A 174 -65.59 2.02 -1.66
CA LEU A 174 -66.61 3.07 -1.71
C LEU A 174 -67.15 3.33 -3.12
N LYS A 175 -66.31 3.16 -4.16
CA LYS A 175 -66.74 3.22 -5.57
C LYS A 175 -67.56 1.99 -5.98
N ILE A 176 -67.25 0.81 -5.44
CA ILE A 176 -68.03 -0.42 -5.66
C ILE A 176 -69.38 -0.35 -4.94
N MET A 177 -69.45 0.33 -3.77
CA MET A 177 -70.69 0.48 -2.99
C MET A 177 -71.61 1.64 -3.42
N LYS A 178 -71.15 2.60 -4.23
CA LYS A 178 -72.00 3.66 -4.81
C LYS A 178 -72.51 3.22 -6.20
N PRO A 179 -73.80 2.90 -6.39
CA PRO A 179 -74.33 2.64 -7.72
C PRO A 179 -74.41 3.97 -8.47
N SER A 180 -73.47 4.20 -9.38
CA SER A 180 -73.58 5.29 -10.36
C SER A 180 -74.68 4.94 -11.36
N GLN A 181 -75.84 5.58 -11.21
CA GLN A 181 -76.88 5.59 -12.23
C GLN A 181 -76.39 6.43 -13.41
N VAL A 182 -75.90 5.77 -14.45
CA VAL A 182 -75.72 6.35 -15.79
C VAL A 182 -76.41 5.42 -16.79
N PRO A 183 -77.32 5.92 -17.65
CA PRO A 183 -78.04 5.09 -18.61
C PRO A 183 -77.11 4.57 -19.73
N PRO A 184 -77.41 3.40 -20.33
CA PRO A 184 -76.57 2.80 -21.36
C PRO A 184 -76.80 3.47 -22.73
N GLU A 185 -75.73 3.89 -23.41
CA GLU A 185 -75.79 4.27 -24.82
C GLU A 185 -75.59 3.05 -25.73
N SER A 186 -76.72 2.66 -26.34
CA SER A 186 -76.89 1.84 -27.54
C SER A 186 -76.72 0.31 -27.45
N PRO A 187 -77.50 -0.44 -28.26
CA PRO A 187 -77.81 -1.84 -28.01
C PRO A 187 -76.93 -2.78 -28.83
N GLY A 188 -76.10 -3.57 -28.15
CA GLY A 188 -75.32 -4.60 -28.81
C GLY A 188 -74.51 -5.43 -27.84
N CYS A 189 -75.19 -6.36 -27.17
CA CYS A 189 -74.70 -7.67 -26.67
C CYS A 189 -75.15 -7.98 -25.24
N ILE A 190 -76.42 -8.33 -25.10
CA ILE A 190 -76.75 -9.50 -24.27
C ILE A 190 -77.44 -10.50 -25.19
N LEU A 191 -76.77 -11.64 -25.33
CA LEU A 191 -77.25 -12.99 -25.60
C LEU A 191 -76.35 -13.61 -26.67
N SER A 192 -75.79 -14.79 -26.49
CA SER A 192 -75.47 -15.61 -25.32
C SER A 192 -74.92 -16.88 -25.95
N LEU A 193 -73.80 -17.39 -25.43
CA LEU A 193 -73.51 -18.82 -25.35
C LEU A 193 -74.27 -19.73 -26.35
N ALA A 194 -73.75 -19.90 -27.55
CA ALA A 194 -73.95 -21.11 -28.34
C ALA A 194 -72.89 -21.23 -29.46
N GLN A 195 -71.93 -22.12 -29.21
CA GLN A 195 -71.40 -23.11 -30.16
C GLN A 195 -70.93 -22.65 -31.56
N GLY A 196 -69.62 -22.80 -31.77
CA GLY A 196 -69.13 -23.71 -32.82
C GLY A 196 -68.52 -23.10 -34.09
N GLN A 197 -67.21 -23.35 -34.24
CA GLN A 197 -66.47 -23.61 -35.50
C GLN A 197 -66.32 -22.43 -36.48
N THR A 198 -65.24 -22.18 -37.22
CA THR A 198 -63.88 -22.69 -37.39
C THR A 198 -63.23 -21.71 -38.39
N SER A 199 -61.93 -21.48 -38.27
CA SER A 199 -60.97 -21.13 -39.34
C SER A 199 -61.13 -19.79 -40.10
N VAL A 200 -60.06 -18.98 -40.09
CA VAL A 200 -59.13 -18.70 -41.21
C VAL A 200 -58.40 -17.37 -40.95
N VAL A 201 -57.08 -17.50 -40.80
CA VAL A 201 -55.96 -16.63 -41.26
C VAL A 201 -56.23 -15.15 -41.61
N GLY A 202 -55.41 -14.26 -41.04
CA GLY A 202 -55.04 -12.99 -41.69
C GLY A 202 -54.66 -11.84 -40.75
N LEU A 203 -53.37 -11.75 -40.37
CA LEU A 203 -52.71 -10.44 -40.13
C LEU A 203 -52.75 -9.63 -41.46
N PRO A 204 -52.66 -8.27 -41.49
CA PRO A 204 -51.64 -7.53 -40.74
C PRO A 204 -51.93 -6.05 -40.36
N THR A 205 -50.98 -5.51 -39.58
CA THR A 205 -50.41 -4.14 -39.64
C THR A 205 -51.23 -2.90 -39.28
N GLY A 206 -50.67 -2.12 -38.35
CA GLY A 206 -50.52 -0.67 -38.54
C GLY A 206 -51.19 0.23 -37.51
N PHE A 207 -50.70 0.29 -36.28
CA PHE A 207 -50.91 1.47 -35.43
C PHE A 207 -49.76 2.45 -35.67
N GLN A 208 -50.05 3.51 -36.42
CA GLN A 208 -49.27 4.74 -36.41
C GLN A 208 -49.98 5.79 -35.56
N SER A 209 -49.13 6.54 -34.88
CA SER A 209 -49.31 7.67 -33.98
C SER A 209 -50.26 8.77 -34.45
N ASP A 210 -50.91 9.44 -33.50
CA ASP A 210 -50.85 10.90 -33.47
C ASP A 210 -50.91 11.47 -32.05
N HIS A 211 -49.98 12.39 -31.81
CA HIS A 211 -49.69 13.10 -30.58
C HIS A 211 -50.63 14.29 -30.37
N ASN A 212 -51.03 14.55 -29.11
CA ASN A 212 -50.90 15.90 -28.53
C ASN A 212 -50.91 15.87 -26.98
N PRO A 213 -49.94 16.52 -26.30
CA PRO A 213 -49.77 16.50 -24.84
C PRO A 213 -50.60 17.57 -24.08
N PRO A 214 -50.77 17.41 -22.74
CA PRO A 214 -51.51 18.34 -21.88
C PRO A 214 -50.82 19.71 -21.67
N PRO A 215 -51.56 20.75 -21.22
CA PRO A 215 -51.17 22.16 -21.33
C PRO A 215 -50.04 22.62 -20.37
N VAL A 216 -49.32 23.64 -20.82
CA VAL A 216 -48.15 24.28 -20.19
C VAL A 216 -48.57 25.09 -18.94
N ARG A 217 -47.83 24.94 -17.83
CA ARG A 217 -47.99 25.76 -16.61
C ARG A 217 -47.38 27.15 -16.82
N GLU A 218 -48.11 28.20 -16.43
CA GLU A 218 -47.69 29.59 -16.57
C GLU A 218 -46.46 29.98 -15.72
N PRO A 219 -45.65 30.97 -16.15
CA PRO A 219 -44.39 31.34 -15.53
C PRO A 219 -44.59 32.36 -14.40
N SER A 220 -44.76 31.90 -13.16
CA SER A 220 -44.56 32.75 -11.98
C SER A 220 -43.42 32.20 -11.14
N THR A 221 -42.20 32.61 -11.50
CA THR A 221 -40.99 32.33 -10.74
C THR A 221 -41.03 33.14 -9.44
N VAL A 222 -41.34 32.49 -8.33
CA VAL A 222 -41.12 33.07 -7.00
C VAL A 222 -39.62 33.01 -6.71
N ASN A 223 -38.94 34.15 -6.87
CA ASN A 223 -37.54 34.28 -6.47
C ASN A 223 -37.44 34.36 -4.95
N VAL A 224 -37.11 33.24 -4.31
CA VAL A 224 -36.68 33.22 -2.91
C VAL A 224 -35.16 33.45 -2.89
N THR A 225 -34.73 34.65 -2.52
CA THR A 225 -33.32 34.95 -2.29
C THR A 225 -32.90 34.32 -0.97
N ILE A 226 -32.12 33.25 -1.04
CA ILE A 226 -31.52 32.61 0.14
C ILE A 226 -30.03 33.01 0.17
N ASP A 227 -29.69 33.94 1.05
CA ASP A 227 -28.29 34.29 1.30
C ASP A 227 -27.71 33.32 2.33
N PHE A 228 -26.99 32.31 1.83
CA PHE A 228 -26.26 31.39 2.68
C PHE A 228 -24.92 31.99 3.11
N THR A 229 -24.64 31.99 4.41
CA THR A 229 -23.31 32.27 4.97
C THR A 229 -22.27 31.33 4.35
N PRO A 230 -21.20 31.82 3.69
CA PRO A 230 -20.22 30.95 3.05
C PRO A 230 -19.35 30.28 4.12
N LYS A 231 -19.54 28.97 4.32
CA LYS A 231 -18.59 28.13 5.04
C LYS A 231 -17.59 27.55 4.04
N MET A 232 -16.37 28.06 4.11
CA MET A 232 -15.23 27.56 3.33
C MET A 232 -14.85 26.16 3.84
N PHE A 233 -15.12 25.15 3.01
CA PHE A 233 -14.72 23.74 3.15
C PHE A 233 -15.43 22.89 4.22
N VAL A 234 -16.34 22.03 3.77
CA VAL A 234 -16.57 20.71 4.37
C VAL A 234 -16.77 19.70 3.24
N LEU A 235 -15.84 18.75 3.09
CA LEU A 235 -15.94 17.62 2.15
C LEU A 235 -16.89 16.53 2.69
N PRO A 236 -17.56 15.75 1.81
CA PRO A 236 -18.39 14.61 2.20
C PRO A 236 -17.62 13.58 3.05
N THR A 237 -18.22 13.19 4.18
CA THR A 237 -17.59 12.55 5.35
C THR A 237 -17.06 11.11 5.17
N ARG A 238 -17.16 10.49 3.98
CA ARG A 238 -16.72 9.10 3.75
C ARG A 238 -15.26 8.92 3.34
N SER A 239 -14.45 9.98 3.22
CA SER A 239 -13.05 9.88 2.75
C SER A 239 -11.99 9.70 3.83
N ARG A 240 -12.31 9.72 5.13
CA ARG A 240 -11.27 9.87 6.18
C ARG A 240 -10.25 8.73 6.31
N GLY A 241 -10.54 7.53 5.80
CA GLY A 241 -9.58 6.42 5.75
C GLY A 241 -8.65 6.44 4.53
N ASP A 242 -9.07 7.10 3.44
CA ASP A 242 -8.29 7.18 2.20
C ASP A 242 -7.51 8.51 2.10
N GLU A 243 -7.72 9.47 3.00
CA GLU A 243 -7.04 10.78 3.03
C GLU A 243 -5.51 10.68 3.15
N GLU A 244 -4.98 9.62 3.77
CA GLU A 244 -3.53 9.44 3.91
C GLU A 244 -2.87 8.94 2.62
N TYR A 245 -3.63 8.23 1.78
CA TYR A 245 -3.23 7.82 0.43
C TYR A 245 -3.10 9.03 -0.50
N TYR A 246 -4.05 9.97 -0.43
CA TYR A 246 -4.08 11.14 -1.32
C TYR A 246 -3.16 12.29 -0.90
N ARG A 247 -2.78 12.39 0.39
CA ARG A 247 -1.72 13.32 0.84
C ARG A 247 -0.37 13.10 0.15
N LYS A 248 -0.13 11.88 -0.38
CA LYS A 248 1.09 11.50 -1.11
C LYS A 248 0.92 11.50 -2.64
N SER A 249 -0.29 11.73 -3.19
CA SER A 249 -0.49 11.83 -4.65
C SER A 249 0.14 13.11 -5.21
N ARG A 250 0.66 13.06 -6.44
CA ARG A 250 1.27 14.23 -7.14
C ARG A 250 0.26 15.37 -7.40
N TYR A 251 -1.03 15.10 -7.24
CA TYR A 251 -2.12 15.97 -7.64
C TYR A 251 -2.80 16.60 -6.41
N LYS A 252 -2.75 17.93 -6.33
CA LYS A 252 -3.44 18.70 -5.29
C LYS A 252 -4.69 19.33 -5.91
N PRO A 253 -5.91 18.86 -5.58
CA PRO A 253 -7.12 19.37 -6.21
C PRO A 253 -7.35 20.83 -5.84
N VAL A 254 -7.69 21.66 -6.83
CA VAL A 254 -7.93 23.11 -6.65
C VAL A 254 -9.40 23.40 -6.27
N SER A 255 -10.32 22.50 -6.64
CA SER A 255 -11.76 22.57 -6.36
C SER A 255 -12.33 21.20 -6.01
N ILE A 256 -13.53 21.15 -5.42
CA ILE A 256 -14.24 19.90 -5.12
C ILE A 256 -14.50 19.10 -6.40
N GLU A 257 -14.87 19.78 -7.49
CA GLU A 257 -15.09 19.18 -8.81
C GLU A 257 -13.78 18.76 -9.51
N ASP A 258 -12.64 19.18 -8.96
CA ASP A 258 -11.31 18.83 -9.41
C ASP A 258 -10.80 17.57 -8.69
N SER A 259 -11.48 17.13 -7.62
CA SER A 259 -11.12 15.91 -6.92
C SER A 259 -11.48 14.65 -7.73
N PRO A 260 -10.55 13.71 -7.93
CA PRO A 260 -10.88 12.40 -8.50
C PRO A 260 -12.03 11.70 -7.76
N MET A 261 -12.11 11.88 -6.44
CA MET A 261 -13.13 11.25 -5.60
C MET A 261 -14.55 11.78 -5.88
N PHE A 262 -14.68 13.06 -6.26
CA PHE A 262 -15.96 13.63 -6.67
C PHE A 262 -16.50 12.91 -7.90
N TRP A 263 -15.65 12.73 -8.91
CA TRP A 263 -16.00 12.02 -10.15
C TRP A 263 -16.27 10.54 -9.91
N LYS A 264 -15.54 9.89 -9.00
CA LYS A 264 -15.82 8.52 -8.56
C LYS A 264 -17.21 8.41 -7.94
N GLN A 265 -17.57 9.30 -7.01
CA GLN A 265 -18.88 9.28 -6.36
C GLN A 265 -20.02 9.52 -7.35
N LYS A 266 -19.83 10.45 -8.30
CA LYS A 266 -20.77 10.70 -9.39
C LYS A 266 -20.90 9.47 -10.29
N GLY A 267 -19.79 8.82 -10.62
CA GLY A 267 -19.78 7.54 -11.34
C GLY A 267 -20.57 6.45 -10.61
N ASP A 268 -20.34 6.27 -9.31
CA ASP A 268 -21.08 5.30 -8.49
C ASP A 268 -22.60 5.60 -8.48
N GLN A 269 -23.00 6.87 -8.51
CA GLN A 269 -24.42 7.26 -8.57
C GLN A 269 -25.05 6.82 -9.89
N HIS A 270 -24.42 7.15 -11.02
CA HIS A 270 -24.87 6.72 -12.35
C HIS A 270 -24.84 5.18 -12.50
N TYR A 271 -23.84 4.52 -11.89
CA TYR A 271 -23.74 3.07 -11.87
C TYR A 271 -24.94 2.42 -11.17
N ARG A 272 -25.37 2.95 -10.01
CA ARG A 272 -26.57 2.48 -9.31
C ARG A 272 -27.86 2.77 -10.08
N ALA A 273 -27.87 3.82 -10.90
CA ALA A 273 -28.98 4.14 -11.80
C ALA A 273 -28.99 3.30 -13.09
N HIS A 274 -28.03 2.37 -13.27
CA HIS A 274 -27.83 1.59 -14.50
C HIS A 274 -27.53 2.45 -15.75
N GLU A 275 -27.06 3.68 -15.55
CA GLU A 275 -26.65 4.60 -16.61
C GLU A 275 -25.17 4.35 -16.96
N TRP A 276 -24.88 3.20 -17.57
CA TRP A 276 -23.52 2.69 -17.77
C TRP A 276 -22.59 3.65 -18.52
N LYS A 277 -23.13 4.36 -19.52
CA LYS A 277 -22.36 5.33 -20.32
C LYS A 277 -21.94 6.54 -19.50
N MET A 278 -22.89 7.18 -18.81
CA MET A 278 -22.61 8.32 -17.93
C MET A 278 -21.69 7.92 -16.77
N SER A 279 -21.86 6.71 -16.24
CA SER A 279 -20.97 6.15 -15.23
C SER A 279 -19.54 5.99 -15.76
N ALA A 280 -19.36 5.44 -16.97
CA ALA A 280 -18.05 5.27 -17.58
C ALA A 280 -17.37 6.62 -17.89
N ASP A 281 -18.13 7.61 -18.33
CA ASP A 281 -17.63 8.97 -18.58
C ASP A 281 -17.16 9.61 -17.27
N ALA A 282 -17.94 9.50 -16.19
CA ALA A 282 -17.56 10.01 -14.88
C ALA A 282 -16.32 9.31 -14.30
N TYR A 283 -16.19 7.98 -14.45
CA TYR A 283 -14.95 7.28 -14.06
C TYR A 283 -13.76 7.70 -14.92
N SER A 284 -13.97 7.96 -16.21
CA SER A 284 -12.91 8.46 -17.10
C SER A 284 -12.42 9.85 -16.67
N GLU A 285 -13.33 10.74 -16.26
CA GLU A 285 -12.97 12.04 -15.67
C GLU A 285 -12.19 11.90 -14.36
N SER A 286 -12.50 10.89 -13.55
CA SER A 286 -11.71 10.57 -12.35
C SER A 286 -10.30 10.10 -12.72
N ILE A 287 -10.15 9.22 -13.71
CA ILE A 287 -8.87 8.65 -14.14
C ILE A 287 -7.98 9.71 -14.80
N LYS A 288 -8.55 10.69 -15.51
CA LYS A 288 -7.79 11.81 -16.08
C LYS A 288 -7.07 12.63 -15.03
N ARG A 289 -7.68 12.81 -13.85
CA ARG A 289 -7.12 13.57 -12.73
C ARG A 289 -6.12 12.75 -11.92
N ASP A 290 -6.45 11.47 -11.72
CA ASP A 290 -5.57 10.51 -11.07
C ASP A 290 -5.45 9.24 -11.94
N GLY A 291 -4.37 9.20 -12.74
CA GLY A 291 -4.09 8.10 -13.67
C GLY A 291 -3.81 6.76 -12.98
N VAL A 292 -3.68 6.73 -11.65
CA VAL A 292 -3.36 5.52 -10.86
C VAL A 292 -4.59 5.05 -10.07
N PHE A 293 -5.77 5.62 -10.27
CA PHE A 293 -6.94 5.31 -9.45
C PHE A 293 -7.59 3.95 -9.81
N LEU A 294 -7.04 2.87 -9.24
CA LEU A 294 -7.41 1.47 -9.50
C LEU A 294 -8.93 1.23 -9.42
N THR A 295 -9.60 1.74 -8.40
CA THR A 295 -11.05 1.53 -8.19
C THR A 295 -11.88 2.06 -9.36
N CYS A 296 -11.53 3.23 -9.90
CA CYS A 296 -12.24 3.83 -11.04
C CYS A 296 -11.99 3.04 -12.32
N VAL A 297 -10.76 2.58 -12.55
CA VAL A 297 -10.42 1.72 -13.70
C VAL A 297 -11.24 0.41 -13.64
N MET A 298 -11.31 -0.21 -12.46
CA MET A 298 -12.11 -1.42 -12.24
C MET A 298 -13.60 -1.21 -12.49
N ASN A 299 -14.17 -0.12 -11.96
CA ASN A 299 -15.59 0.17 -12.11
C ASN A 299 -15.94 0.55 -13.55
N ARG A 300 -15.04 1.25 -14.25
CA ARG A 300 -15.18 1.56 -15.68
C ARG A 300 -15.16 0.30 -16.53
N ALA A 301 -14.27 -0.66 -16.26
CA ALA A 301 -14.27 -1.96 -16.92
C ALA A 301 -15.61 -2.69 -16.75
N ALA A 302 -16.22 -2.62 -15.57
CA ALA A 302 -17.55 -3.18 -15.34
C ALA A 302 -18.64 -2.49 -16.17
N CYS A 303 -18.58 -1.17 -16.33
CA CYS A 303 -19.50 -0.44 -17.21
C CYS A 303 -19.35 -0.88 -18.66
N PHE A 304 -18.10 -1.05 -19.15
CA PHE A 304 -17.83 -1.52 -20.51
C PHE A 304 -18.33 -2.94 -20.75
N LEU A 305 -18.25 -3.83 -19.75
CA LEU A 305 -18.89 -5.14 -19.83
C LEU A 305 -20.41 -5.05 -20.02
N TYR A 306 -21.11 -4.22 -19.23
CA TYR A 306 -22.56 -4.03 -19.38
C TYR A 306 -22.95 -3.37 -20.71
N MET A 307 -22.06 -2.56 -21.31
CA MET A 307 -22.26 -1.96 -22.62
C MET A 307 -21.86 -2.87 -23.80
N ALA A 308 -21.44 -4.11 -23.53
CA ALA A 308 -20.92 -5.06 -24.52
C ALA A 308 -19.66 -4.57 -25.26
N GLU A 309 -18.91 -3.65 -24.66
CA GLU A 309 -17.67 -3.09 -25.20
C GLU A 309 -16.46 -3.87 -24.67
N TYR A 310 -16.38 -5.15 -25.07
CA TYR A 310 -15.47 -6.11 -24.46
C TYR A 310 -13.98 -5.76 -24.61
N LYS A 311 -13.57 -5.19 -25.75
CA LYS A 311 -12.17 -4.79 -25.99
C LYS A 311 -11.70 -3.73 -24.99
N ARG A 312 -12.50 -2.69 -24.75
CA ARG A 312 -12.19 -1.66 -23.75
C ARG A 312 -12.19 -2.22 -22.33
N ALA A 313 -13.10 -3.15 -22.03
CA ALA A 313 -13.12 -3.82 -20.73
C ALA A 313 -11.84 -4.66 -20.50
N ILE A 314 -11.33 -5.32 -21.54
CA ILE A 314 -10.07 -6.09 -21.49
C ILE A 314 -8.88 -5.16 -21.22
N GLU A 315 -8.81 -4.03 -21.91
CA GLU A 315 -7.77 -3.01 -21.72
C GLU A 315 -7.78 -2.48 -20.29
N ASP A 316 -8.93 -2.06 -19.77
CA ASP A 316 -9.06 -1.54 -18.41
C ASP A 316 -8.74 -2.62 -17.35
N CYS A 317 -9.18 -3.87 -17.54
CA CYS A 317 -8.83 -4.95 -16.61
C CYS A 317 -7.33 -5.26 -16.64
N THR A 318 -6.69 -5.17 -17.80
CA THR A 318 -5.25 -5.41 -17.95
C THR A 318 -4.44 -4.28 -17.32
N LEU A 319 -4.86 -3.03 -17.51
CA LEU A 319 -4.30 -1.87 -16.82
C LEU A 319 -4.45 -2.01 -15.30
N ALA A 320 -5.65 -2.36 -14.82
CA ALA A 320 -5.90 -2.55 -13.40
C ALA A 320 -5.06 -3.68 -12.78
N LEU A 321 -4.84 -4.79 -13.49
CA LEU A 321 -3.94 -5.85 -13.04
C LEU A 321 -2.48 -5.38 -12.96
N ALA A 322 -2.02 -4.57 -13.93
CA ALA A 322 -0.68 -3.98 -13.90
C ALA A 322 -0.52 -2.99 -12.74
N LEU A 323 -1.54 -2.14 -12.49
CA LEU A 323 -1.58 -1.24 -11.34
C LEU A 323 -1.54 -2.02 -10.01
N LEU A 324 -2.34 -3.08 -9.91
CA LEU A 324 -2.39 -3.93 -8.71
C LEU A 324 -1.05 -4.63 -8.44
N ALA A 325 -0.35 -5.09 -9.48
CA ALA A 325 0.97 -5.72 -9.35
C ALA A 325 2.06 -4.73 -8.86
N ASN A 326 1.89 -3.44 -9.15
CA ASN A 326 2.82 -2.38 -8.77
C ASN A 326 2.47 -1.70 -7.42
N MET A 327 1.33 -2.03 -6.80
CA MET A 327 0.96 -1.49 -5.49
C MET A 327 1.81 -2.13 -4.36
N PRO A 328 2.34 -1.35 -3.41
CA PRO A 328 3.12 -1.88 -2.31
C PRO A 328 2.25 -2.78 -1.41
N ALA A 329 2.83 -3.90 -0.95
CA ALA A 329 2.09 -4.92 -0.21
C ALA A 329 1.53 -4.44 1.14
N SER A 330 2.07 -3.35 1.70
CA SER A 330 1.59 -2.70 2.93
C SER A 330 0.25 -1.99 2.77
N GLU A 331 -0.13 -1.58 1.56
CA GLU A 331 -1.37 -0.81 1.33
C GLU A 331 -2.61 -1.69 1.20
N ILE A 332 -2.45 -3.00 0.97
CA ILE A 332 -3.55 -3.91 0.70
C ILE A 332 -3.42 -5.17 1.56
N ALA A 333 -4.38 -5.37 2.47
CA ALA A 333 -4.51 -6.65 3.18
C ALA A 333 -4.57 -7.82 2.19
N GLN A 334 -3.94 -8.94 2.53
CA GLN A 334 -3.84 -10.11 1.65
C GLN A 334 -5.21 -10.57 1.11
N ASP A 335 -6.25 -10.51 1.93
CA ASP A 335 -7.62 -10.85 1.54
C ASP A 335 -8.21 -9.89 0.50
N ARG A 336 -7.94 -8.59 0.65
CA ARG A 336 -8.37 -7.56 -0.31
C ARG A 336 -7.62 -7.72 -1.63
N TYR A 337 -6.33 -8.04 -1.60
CA TYR A 337 -5.55 -8.30 -2.80
C TYR A 337 -6.09 -9.52 -3.57
N ARG A 338 -6.39 -10.60 -2.84
CA ARG A 338 -7.02 -11.82 -3.35
C ARG A 338 -8.38 -11.53 -4.00
N TYR A 339 -9.24 -10.74 -3.35
CA TYR A 339 -10.53 -10.32 -3.89
C TYR A 339 -10.40 -9.49 -5.19
N LEU A 340 -9.47 -8.52 -5.22
CA LEU A 340 -9.24 -7.68 -6.39
C LEU A 340 -8.75 -8.50 -7.59
N LEU A 341 -7.80 -9.43 -7.37
CA LEU A 341 -7.33 -10.36 -8.40
C LEU A 341 -8.47 -11.25 -8.92
N THR A 342 -9.25 -11.84 -8.02
CA THR A 342 -10.40 -12.68 -8.40
C THR A 342 -11.37 -11.91 -9.28
N THR A 343 -11.73 -10.69 -8.87
CA THR A 343 -12.67 -9.82 -9.59
C THR A 343 -12.15 -9.41 -10.96
N LEU A 344 -10.89 -9.01 -11.05
CA LEU A 344 -10.27 -8.55 -12.29
C LEU A 344 -10.11 -9.67 -13.31
N HIS A 345 -9.58 -10.82 -12.88
CA HIS A 345 -9.46 -11.99 -13.75
C HIS A 345 -10.83 -12.52 -14.19
N ALA A 346 -11.84 -12.52 -13.30
CA ALA A 346 -13.19 -12.93 -13.68
C ALA A 346 -13.79 -11.99 -14.74
N ARG A 347 -13.68 -10.68 -14.55
CA ARG A 347 -14.19 -9.67 -15.51
C ARG A 347 -13.47 -9.75 -16.85
N ARG A 348 -12.14 -9.87 -16.84
CA ARG A 348 -11.35 -9.98 -18.08
C ARG A 348 -11.61 -11.29 -18.80
N GLY A 349 -11.70 -12.40 -18.05
CA GLY A 349 -12.05 -13.72 -18.58
C GLY A 349 -13.42 -13.71 -19.24
N ALA A 350 -14.43 -13.14 -18.57
CA ALA A 350 -15.75 -12.94 -19.17
C ALA A 350 -15.68 -12.07 -20.44
N ALA A 351 -14.98 -10.93 -20.42
CA ALA A 351 -14.82 -10.07 -21.58
C ALA A 351 -14.20 -10.81 -22.78
N TYR A 352 -13.16 -11.62 -22.55
CA TYR A 352 -12.57 -12.46 -23.58
C TYR A 352 -13.56 -13.49 -24.13
N CYS A 353 -14.29 -14.19 -23.27
CA CYS A 353 -15.30 -15.15 -23.68
C CYS A 353 -16.40 -14.51 -24.54
N TRP A 354 -16.91 -13.34 -24.14
CA TRP A 354 -17.92 -12.59 -24.90
C TRP A 354 -17.36 -11.98 -26.20
N ASN A 355 -16.05 -11.72 -26.28
CA ASN A 355 -15.34 -11.33 -27.49
C ASN A 355 -14.89 -12.53 -28.35
N ASP A 356 -15.45 -13.73 -28.10
CA ASP A 356 -15.19 -14.99 -28.80
C ASP A 356 -13.76 -15.56 -28.66
N ASP A 357 -12.95 -15.01 -27.76
CA ASP A 357 -11.62 -15.54 -27.43
C ASP A 357 -11.70 -16.46 -26.20
N LEU A 358 -12.23 -17.66 -26.43
CA LEU A 358 -12.47 -18.63 -25.36
C LEU A 358 -11.17 -19.13 -24.71
N ALA A 359 -10.07 -19.19 -25.46
CA ALA A 359 -8.78 -19.67 -24.95
C ALA A 359 -8.24 -18.73 -23.87
N ARG A 360 -8.12 -17.42 -24.15
CA ARG A 360 -7.71 -16.43 -23.15
C ARG A 360 -8.74 -16.31 -22.03
N GLY A 361 -10.03 -16.37 -22.37
CA GLY A 361 -11.12 -16.36 -21.40
C GLY A 361 -11.01 -17.45 -20.33
N VAL A 362 -10.77 -18.70 -20.73
CA VAL A 362 -10.57 -19.82 -19.79
C VAL A 362 -9.32 -19.63 -18.95
N THR A 363 -8.21 -19.14 -19.52
CA THR A 363 -7.00 -18.89 -18.73
C THR A 363 -7.26 -17.90 -17.59
N ASP A 364 -7.96 -16.79 -17.88
CA ASP A 364 -8.31 -15.81 -16.87
C ASP A 364 -9.35 -16.33 -15.87
N LEU A 365 -10.35 -17.08 -16.31
CA LEU A 365 -11.32 -17.71 -15.39
C LEU A 365 -10.67 -18.74 -14.46
N ARG A 366 -9.67 -19.49 -14.92
CA ARG A 366 -8.87 -20.38 -14.07
C ARG A 366 -8.06 -19.61 -13.04
N MET A 367 -7.45 -18.49 -13.43
CA MET A 367 -6.76 -17.61 -12.48
C MET A 367 -7.73 -17.03 -11.45
N ALA A 368 -8.92 -16.61 -11.86
CA ALA A 368 -9.97 -16.16 -10.93
C ALA A 368 -10.38 -17.27 -9.97
N ALA A 369 -10.60 -18.50 -10.46
CA ALA A 369 -10.94 -19.66 -9.63
C ALA A 369 -9.82 -20.02 -8.63
N ALA A 370 -8.56 -19.80 -8.98
CA ALA A 370 -7.42 -20.06 -8.10
C ALA A 370 -7.30 -19.05 -6.94
N TYR A 371 -7.70 -17.80 -7.15
CA TYR A 371 -7.71 -16.77 -6.11
C TYR A 371 -9.03 -16.68 -5.34
N ARG A 372 -10.11 -17.30 -5.83
CA ARG A 372 -11.40 -17.32 -5.15
C ARG A 372 -11.29 -17.85 -3.72
N ASP A 373 -12.08 -17.27 -2.83
CA ASP A 373 -12.31 -17.84 -1.50
C ASP A 373 -13.13 -19.13 -1.62
N PRO A 374 -12.63 -20.31 -1.19
CA PRO A 374 -13.34 -21.58 -1.35
C PRO A 374 -14.77 -21.57 -0.78
N ASP A 375 -14.99 -20.77 0.27
CA ASP A 375 -16.27 -20.64 0.99
C ASP A 375 -17.23 -19.60 0.36
N SER A 376 -16.78 -18.80 -0.63
CA SER A 376 -17.61 -17.80 -1.31
C SER A 376 -18.33 -18.42 -2.50
N ASP A 377 -19.66 -18.49 -2.48
CA ASP A 377 -20.48 -19.06 -3.57
C ASP A 377 -20.54 -18.14 -4.80
N ASP A 378 -19.43 -18.04 -5.53
CA ASP A 378 -19.31 -17.24 -6.73
C ASP A 378 -19.48 -18.10 -8.00
N GLY A 379 -20.30 -17.60 -8.94
CA GLY A 379 -20.63 -18.25 -10.22
C GLY A 379 -19.43 -18.52 -11.15
N ILE A 380 -18.21 -18.11 -10.79
CA ILE A 380 -16.98 -18.23 -11.58
C ILE A 380 -16.67 -19.68 -11.97
N ILE A 381 -16.85 -20.66 -11.06
CA ILE A 381 -16.60 -22.08 -11.39
C ILE A 381 -17.62 -22.59 -12.39
N MET A 382 -18.88 -22.17 -12.26
CA MET A 382 -19.94 -22.55 -13.19
C MET A 382 -19.68 -21.96 -14.57
N ASP A 383 -19.27 -20.69 -14.63
CA ASP A 383 -18.88 -20.01 -15.87
C ASP A 383 -17.66 -20.67 -16.50
N LEU A 384 -16.62 -20.98 -15.72
CA LEU A 384 -15.44 -21.71 -16.19
C LEU A 384 -15.83 -23.06 -16.81
N HIS A 385 -16.66 -23.85 -16.13
CA HIS A 385 -17.10 -25.14 -16.64
C HIS A 385 -17.93 -25.00 -17.92
N MET A 386 -18.82 -23.99 -17.98
CA MET A 386 -19.61 -23.71 -19.17
C MET A 386 -18.71 -23.37 -20.37
N VAL A 387 -17.72 -22.50 -20.17
CA VAL A 387 -16.79 -22.10 -21.24
C VAL A 387 -15.91 -23.28 -21.67
N GLU A 388 -15.41 -24.09 -20.75
CA GLU A 388 -14.63 -25.30 -21.08
C GLU A 388 -15.45 -26.30 -21.91
N GLN A 389 -16.72 -26.53 -21.56
CA GLN A 389 -17.61 -27.35 -22.38
C GLN A 389 -17.83 -26.76 -23.79
N LEU A 390 -17.97 -25.43 -23.90
CA LEU A 390 -18.10 -24.75 -25.19
C LEU A 390 -16.82 -24.88 -26.03
N MET A 391 -15.64 -24.81 -25.42
CA MET A 391 -14.37 -25.03 -26.09
C MET A 391 -14.26 -26.46 -26.65
N VAL A 392 -14.61 -27.46 -25.84
CA VAL A 392 -14.63 -28.87 -26.27
C VAL A 392 -15.59 -29.07 -27.44
N LYS A 393 -16.80 -28.50 -27.38
CA LYS A 393 -17.77 -28.57 -28.49
C LYS A 393 -17.27 -27.92 -29.78
N ARG A 394 -16.46 -26.87 -29.68
CA ARG A 394 -15.85 -26.17 -30.82
C ARG A 394 -14.54 -26.80 -31.29
N GLY A 395 -14.07 -27.86 -30.64
CA GLY A 395 -12.78 -28.50 -30.95
C GLY A 395 -11.58 -27.59 -30.68
N LEU A 396 -11.75 -26.58 -29.83
CA LEU A 396 -10.68 -25.65 -29.45
C LEU A 396 -9.89 -26.27 -28.29
N SER A 397 -8.66 -26.70 -28.55
CA SER A 397 -7.70 -27.00 -27.50
C SER A 397 -7.05 -25.71 -27.02
N ILE A 398 -6.84 -25.59 -25.70
CA ILE A 398 -5.99 -24.53 -25.18
C ILE A 398 -4.56 -24.94 -25.56
N ASP A 399 -3.98 -24.30 -26.58
CA ASP A 399 -2.55 -24.41 -26.93
C ASP A 399 -1.63 -23.77 -25.89
N THR A 400 -2.08 -23.67 -24.63
CA THR A 400 -1.11 -23.66 -23.54
C THR A 400 -0.49 -25.05 -23.60
N VAL A 401 0.75 -25.13 -24.03
CA VAL A 401 1.68 -26.11 -23.48
C VAL A 401 1.56 -25.90 -21.97
N GLN A 402 0.64 -26.63 -21.35
CA GLN A 402 0.37 -26.55 -19.92
C GLN A 402 1.70 -26.97 -19.33
N ASP A 403 2.41 -26.02 -18.71
CA ASP A 403 3.77 -26.27 -18.26
C ASP A 403 3.65 -27.52 -17.37
N PRO A 404 4.40 -28.60 -17.65
CA PRO A 404 4.32 -29.83 -16.86
C PRO A 404 4.47 -29.56 -15.35
N LEU A 405 5.05 -28.41 -14.98
CA LEU A 405 5.28 -27.94 -13.62
C LEU A 405 4.14 -27.14 -13.00
N ASP A 406 3.15 -26.66 -13.76
CA ASP A 406 2.06 -25.81 -13.23
C ASP A 406 1.23 -26.56 -12.17
N ASN A 407 0.94 -27.83 -12.40
CA ASN A 407 0.25 -28.68 -11.43
C ASN A 407 1.03 -28.81 -10.11
N LEU A 408 2.37 -28.86 -10.19
CA LEU A 408 3.23 -28.92 -9.01
C LEU A 408 3.31 -27.57 -8.29
N LEU A 409 3.37 -26.47 -9.03
CA LEU A 409 3.32 -25.11 -8.46
C LEU A 409 1.99 -24.85 -7.74
N GLN A 410 0.87 -25.26 -8.34
CA GLN A 410 -0.45 -25.14 -7.73
C GLN A 410 -0.55 -26.02 -6.47
N LYS A 411 -0.04 -27.26 -6.52
CA LYS A 411 0.05 -28.13 -5.34
C LYS A 411 0.88 -27.48 -4.23
N ALA A 412 2.06 -26.94 -4.54
CA ALA A 412 2.93 -26.27 -3.57
C ALA A 412 2.23 -25.05 -2.93
N ALA A 413 1.56 -24.22 -3.74
CA ALA A 413 0.80 -23.08 -3.25
C ALA A 413 -0.35 -23.53 -2.34
N SER A 414 -1.09 -24.59 -2.71
CA SER A 414 -2.17 -25.11 -1.86
C SER A 414 -1.68 -25.60 -0.50
N LEU A 415 -0.51 -26.23 -0.45
CA LEU A 415 0.13 -26.67 0.80
C LEU A 415 0.58 -25.48 1.64
N TYR A 416 1.15 -24.45 1.00
CA TYR A 416 1.53 -23.21 1.66
C TYR A 416 0.33 -22.54 2.36
N TYR A 417 -0.80 -22.43 1.68
CA TYR A 417 -2.02 -21.84 2.26
C TYR A 417 -2.65 -22.71 3.36
N ARG A 418 -2.45 -24.03 3.31
CA ARG A 418 -2.80 -24.95 4.40
C ARG A 418 -1.83 -24.90 5.57
N GLN A 419 -0.83 -24.01 5.53
CA GLN A 419 0.24 -23.85 6.54
C GLN A 419 1.16 -25.08 6.66
N ASP A 420 1.13 -26.00 5.70
CA ASP A 420 2.08 -27.10 5.61
C ASP A 420 3.32 -26.64 4.84
N TYR A 421 4.15 -25.85 5.52
CA TYR A 421 5.35 -25.25 4.93
C TYR A 421 6.43 -26.28 4.62
N THR A 422 6.46 -27.40 5.36
CA THR A 422 7.38 -28.52 5.12
C THR A 422 7.12 -29.17 3.77
N ALA A 423 5.88 -29.60 3.52
CA ALA A 423 5.52 -30.24 2.26
C ALA A 423 5.59 -29.23 1.11
N ALA A 424 5.18 -27.97 1.33
CA ALA A 424 5.29 -26.92 0.32
C ALA A 424 6.74 -26.69 -0.13
N ALA A 425 7.69 -26.64 0.81
CA ALA A 425 9.11 -26.47 0.50
C ALA A 425 9.68 -27.64 -0.32
N GLU A 426 9.28 -28.88 -0.02
CA GLU A 426 9.70 -30.06 -0.80
C GLU A 426 9.17 -30.02 -2.24
N VAL A 427 7.90 -29.66 -2.43
CA VAL A 427 7.34 -29.53 -3.78
C VAL A 427 7.99 -28.38 -4.55
N TYR A 428 8.29 -27.25 -3.91
CA TYR A 428 9.04 -26.17 -4.58
C TYR A 428 10.47 -26.59 -4.95
N ARG A 429 11.15 -27.39 -4.12
CA ARG A 429 12.45 -27.97 -4.49
C ARG A 429 12.32 -28.92 -5.68
N GLU A 430 11.27 -29.74 -5.74
CA GLU A 430 11.01 -30.61 -6.90
C GLU A 430 10.84 -29.79 -8.18
N VAL A 431 10.09 -28.69 -8.12
CA VAL A 431 9.95 -27.76 -9.26
C VAL A 431 11.30 -27.19 -9.68
N LEU A 432 12.14 -26.76 -8.73
CA LEU A 432 13.45 -26.18 -9.03
C LEU A 432 14.49 -27.19 -9.52
N ILE A 433 14.32 -28.48 -9.19
CA ILE A 433 15.14 -29.56 -9.76
C ILE A 433 14.80 -29.75 -11.25
N LYS A 434 13.53 -29.62 -11.61
CA LYS A 434 13.06 -29.76 -12.99
C LYS A 434 13.35 -28.52 -13.84
N ASP A 435 13.15 -27.33 -13.27
CA ASP A 435 13.50 -26.05 -13.88
C ASP A 435 14.17 -25.13 -12.85
N SER A 436 15.50 -25.00 -12.97
CA SER A 436 16.32 -24.18 -12.07
C SER A 436 16.19 -22.68 -12.33
N TYR A 437 15.60 -22.27 -13.46
CA TYR A 437 15.43 -20.86 -13.85
C TYR A 437 14.09 -20.28 -13.34
N ARG A 438 13.24 -21.07 -12.68
CA ARG A 438 11.94 -20.61 -12.16
C ARG A 438 12.07 -19.76 -10.89
N VAL A 439 12.35 -18.47 -11.06
CA VAL A 439 12.68 -17.57 -9.93
C VAL A 439 11.51 -17.31 -8.98
N HIS A 440 10.26 -17.35 -9.46
CA HIS A 440 9.08 -17.24 -8.60
C HIS A 440 8.93 -18.44 -7.65
N ALA A 441 9.25 -19.66 -8.12
CA ALA A 441 9.27 -20.85 -7.28
C ALA A 441 10.35 -20.74 -6.19
N ARG A 442 11.53 -20.21 -6.56
CA ARG A 442 12.62 -19.92 -5.61
C ARG A 442 12.21 -18.87 -4.55
N SER A 443 11.51 -17.83 -4.98
CA SER A 443 10.96 -16.78 -4.11
C SER A 443 9.93 -17.34 -3.12
N ASN A 444 9.08 -18.27 -3.54
CA ASN A 444 8.12 -18.90 -2.64
C ASN A 444 8.78 -19.94 -1.71
N LEU A 445 9.81 -20.66 -2.20
CA LEU A 445 10.63 -21.54 -1.37
C LEU A 445 11.31 -20.77 -0.24
N SER A 446 11.91 -19.61 -0.52
CA SER A 446 12.58 -18.81 0.52
C SER A 446 11.59 -18.30 1.59
N ALA A 447 10.34 -18.01 1.21
CA ALA A 447 9.27 -17.71 2.16
C ALA A 447 8.91 -18.91 3.05
N CYS A 448 8.81 -20.12 2.48
CA CYS A 448 8.55 -21.34 3.25
C CYS A 448 9.69 -21.62 4.24
N LEU A 449 10.95 -21.49 3.79
CA LEU A 449 12.14 -21.73 4.62
C LEU A 449 12.25 -20.74 5.79
N LEU A 450 11.87 -19.48 5.57
CA LEU A 450 11.77 -18.46 6.63
C LEU A 450 10.77 -18.86 7.71
N LEU A 451 9.58 -19.31 7.32
CA LEU A 451 8.54 -19.74 8.26
C LEU A 451 8.93 -21.00 9.03
N LEU A 452 9.77 -21.86 8.45
CA LEU A 452 10.37 -23.02 9.11
C LEU A 452 11.59 -22.69 9.99
N GLY A 453 12.04 -21.43 10.04
CA GLY A 453 13.23 -21.02 10.78
C GLY A 453 14.56 -21.48 10.16
N ARG A 454 14.57 -21.96 8.92
CA ARG A 454 15.77 -22.41 8.18
C ARG A 454 16.46 -21.22 7.52
N PHE A 455 17.00 -20.31 8.34
CA PHE A 455 17.49 -19.00 7.89
C PHE A 455 18.67 -19.06 6.91
N HIS A 456 19.59 -20.02 7.07
CA HIS A 456 20.74 -20.16 6.18
C HIS A 456 20.31 -20.53 4.74
N GLU A 457 19.47 -21.55 4.59
CA GLU A 457 18.95 -21.95 3.28
C GLU A 457 18.08 -20.86 2.65
N ALA A 458 17.27 -20.18 3.45
CA ALA A 458 16.48 -19.06 2.96
C ALA A 458 17.36 -17.92 2.43
N ALA A 459 18.51 -17.67 3.07
CA ALA A 459 19.46 -16.66 2.61
C ALA A 459 20.10 -17.05 1.27
N GLU A 460 20.53 -18.30 1.11
CA GLU A 460 21.09 -18.80 -0.16
C GLU A 460 20.09 -18.67 -1.32
N GLU A 461 18.82 -19.03 -1.10
CA GLU A 461 17.80 -18.88 -2.15
C GLU A 461 17.54 -17.41 -2.49
N CYS A 462 17.58 -16.51 -1.51
CA CYS A 462 17.41 -15.08 -1.76
C CYS A 462 18.62 -14.46 -2.48
N GLU A 463 19.85 -14.88 -2.17
CA GLU A 463 21.05 -14.46 -2.90
C GLU A 463 20.95 -14.83 -4.38
N ARG A 464 20.51 -16.05 -4.70
CA ARG A 464 20.27 -16.49 -6.09
C ARG A 464 19.21 -15.65 -6.81
N ILE A 465 18.21 -15.13 -6.09
CA ILE A 465 17.21 -14.21 -6.66
C ILE A 465 17.84 -12.84 -6.94
N ILE A 466 18.62 -12.31 -5.99
CA ILE A 466 19.32 -11.02 -6.15
C ILE A 466 20.32 -11.09 -7.33
N ASP A 467 21.03 -12.21 -7.47
CA ASP A 467 21.94 -12.46 -8.59
C ASP A 467 21.21 -12.53 -9.93
N PHE A 468 20.05 -13.19 -9.98
CA PHE A 468 19.22 -13.20 -11.18
C PHE A 468 18.78 -11.79 -11.59
N CYS A 469 18.45 -10.93 -10.60
CA CYS A 469 18.05 -9.55 -10.83
C CYS A 469 19.22 -8.55 -10.76
N ARG A 470 20.47 -8.98 -10.93
CA ARG A 470 21.68 -8.15 -10.71
C ARG A 470 21.69 -6.85 -11.51
N GLU A 471 21.24 -6.88 -12.76
CA GLU A 471 21.21 -5.69 -13.62
C GLU A 471 20.24 -4.62 -13.09
N VAL A 472 19.08 -5.05 -12.60
CA VAL A 472 18.06 -4.19 -12.01
C VAL A 472 18.52 -3.68 -10.64
N ALA A 473 19.16 -4.53 -9.85
CA ALA A 473 19.79 -4.14 -8.59
C ALA A 473 20.90 -3.10 -8.79
N ALA A 474 21.71 -3.24 -9.86
CA ALA A 474 22.72 -2.26 -10.23
C ALA A 474 22.11 -0.92 -10.65
N ALA A 475 21.01 -0.95 -11.41
CA ALA A 475 20.27 0.24 -11.80
C ALA A 475 19.68 1.00 -10.58
N LEU A 476 19.13 0.27 -9.59
CA LEU A 476 18.60 0.85 -8.35
C LEU A 476 19.67 1.52 -7.47
N ASN A 477 20.93 1.07 -7.56
CA ASN A 477 22.03 1.62 -6.78
C ASN A 477 22.62 2.92 -7.38
N GLN A 478 22.15 3.35 -8.56
CA GLN A 478 22.61 4.60 -9.16
C GLN A 478 22.04 5.82 -8.41
N PRO A 479 22.88 6.80 -8.00
CA PRO A 479 22.43 7.97 -7.24
C PRO A 479 21.43 8.83 -8.04
N GLY A 480 20.24 9.05 -7.49
CA GLY A 480 19.25 9.98 -8.04
C GLY A 480 18.25 9.38 -9.04
N VAL A 481 18.22 8.06 -9.25
CA VAL A 481 17.19 7.41 -10.09
C VAL A 481 15.81 7.41 -9.43
N LEU A 482 15.76 7.35 -8.09
CA LEU A 482 14.53 7.34 -7.29
C LEU A 482 14.45 8.51 -6.29
N SER A 483 15.44 9.41 -6.26
CA SER A 483 15.43 10.55 -5.33
C SER A 483 14.41 11.61 -5.75
N SER A 484 13.52 11.99 -4.83
CA SER A 484 12.58 13.11 -4.98
C SER A 484 13.23 14.50 -4.89
N ASP A 485 14.57 14.59 -4.89
CA ASP A 485 15.32 15.85 -4.80
C ASP A 485 15.54 16.51 -6.18
N GLY A 486 14.93 15.99 -7.24
CA GLY A 486 14.96 16.56 -8.60
C GLY A 486 13.95 17.70 -8.80
N ASN A 487 13.85 18.64 -7.87
CA ASN A 487 12.94 19.79 -7.97
C ASN A 487 13.51 20.97 -8.80
N ASP A 488 14.52 20.72 -9.65
CA ASP A 488 15.13 21.70 -10.57
C ASP A 488 15.23 21.16 -12.01
N ILE A 489 14.19 20.47 -12.50
CA ILE A 489 14.01 20.32 -13.95
C ILE A 489 12.88 21.26 -14.31
N ASP A 490 13.27 22.43 -14.81
CA ASP A 490 12.39 23.41 -15.40
C ASP A 490 11.32 22.73 -16.25
N SER A 491 10.08 23.11 -15.96
CA SER A 491 8.99 23.03 -16.92
C SER A 491 9.45 23.68 -18.22
N ASP A 492 9.66 22.91 -19.29
CA ASP A 492 9.33 23.33 -20.66
C ASP A 492 9.60 22.28 -21.76
N ASP A 493 10.28 21.15 -21.51
CA ASP A 493 10.57 20.20 -22.61
C ASP A 493 9.52 19.09 -22.75
N GLU A 494 8.52 19.42 -23.56
CA GLU A 494 7.63 18.64 -24.42
C GLU A 494 7.45 17.12 -24.20
N ILE A 495 6.15 16.79 -24.08
CA ILE A 495 5.52 15.53 -24.46
C ILE A 495 5.91 15.18 -25.90
N PHE A 496 6.68 14.10 -26.11
CA PHE A 496 6.81 13.49 -27.43
C PHE A 496 6.11 12.12 -27.42
N GLU A 497 5.04 12.03 -28.20
CA GLU A 497 4.31 10.80 -28.49
C GLU A 497 5.24 9.76 -29.11
N LEU A 498 5.16 8.52 -28.62
CA LEU A 498 5.82 7.36 -29.22
C LEU A 498 5.08 7.00 -30.52
N GLY A 499 5.62 7.45 -31.65
CA GLY A 499 5.32 6.90 -32.97
C GLY A 499 6.27 5.74 -33.27
N ASP A 500 5.70 4.58 -33.60
CA ASP A 500 6.41 3.42 -34.14
C ASP A 500 7.25 3.80 -35.37
N GLY A 501 8.47 3.28 -35.44
CA GLY A 501 9.34 3.43 -36.61
C GLY A 501 10.70 2.77 -36.36
N GLU A 502 10.83 1.53 -36.84
CA GLU A 502 12.14 0.91 -37.10
C GLU A 502 12.97 1.82 -38.00
N GLU A 503 14.26 1.99 -37.71
CA GLU A 503 15.39 1.99 -38.65
C GLU A 503 16.67 2.46 -37.95
N GLU A 504 17.61 1.53 -37.77
CA GLU A 504 19.03 1.86 -37.68
C GLU A 504 19.46 2.38 -39.05
N GLU A 505 19.97 3.61 -39.15
CA GLU A 505 20.96 3.95 -40.18
C GLU A 505 21.91 5.04 -39.70
N ASP A 506 23.20 4.68 -39.72
CA ASP A 506 24.36 5.55 -39.60
C ASP A 506 24.29 6.72 -40.59
N LEU A 507 24.54 7.95 -40.16
CA LEU A 507 25.13 8.97 -41.03
C LEU A 507 25.84 10.08 -40.26
N SER A 508 27.15 10.12 -40.47
CA SER A 508 28.03 11.20 -40.07
C SER A 508 27.63 12.52 -40.72
N THR A 509 27.62 13.64 -39.98
CA THR A 509 27.94 14.94 -40.56
C THR A 509 28.66 15.83 -39.55
N SER A 510 29.84 16.26 -39.97
CA SER A 510 30.80 17.15 -39.32
C SER A 510 30.26 18.58 -39.13
N TYR A 511 30.52 19.18 -37.96
CA TYR A 511 30.78 20.63 -37.85
C TYR A 511 31.81 20.88 -36.74
N GLU A 512 33.03 21.25 -37.13
CA GLU A 512 33.99 21.94 -36.27
C GLU A 512 33.53 23.39 -36.06
N LYS A 513 33.44 23.87 -34.81
CA LYS A 513 34.12 25.12 -34.42
C LYS A 513 34.12 25.46 -32.93
N VAL A 514 35.31 25.85 -32.49
CA VAL A 514 35.72 26.74 -31.37
C VAL A 514 35.88 26.11 -29.98
N GLU A 515 37.16 25.85 -29.67
CA GLU A 515 37.67 25.78 -28.30
C GLU A 515 37.50 27.13 -27.57
N ALA A 516 36.70 27.14 -26.52
CA ALA A 516 36.87 27.97 -25.32
C ALA A 516 36.17 27.25 -24.14
N ASP A 517 36.71 27.39 -22.93
CA ASP A 517 36.23 26.81 -21.66
C ASP A 517 36.48 25.31 -21.40
N LYS A 518 37.76 24.95 -21.21
CA LYS A 518 38.21 23.60 -20.79
C LYS A 518 37.84 23.20 -19.34
N GLU A 519 37.18 24.07 -18.56
CA GLU A 519 36.70 23.77 -17.20
C GLU A 519 35.16 23.82 -17.02
N GLY A 520 34.43 24.42 -17.97
CA GLY A 520 32.96 24.42 -18.04
C GLY A 520 32.44 23.17 -18.74
N GLY A 521 32.92 22.89 -19.96
CA GLY A 521 32.47 21.74 -20.75
C GLY A 521 32.79 20.37 -20.14
N ARG A 522 33.78 20.29 -19.23
CA ARG A 522 34.08 19.05 -18.49
C ARG A 522 33.07 18.75 -17.39
N ARG A 523 32.42 19.78 -16.83
CA ARG A 523 31.29 19.62 -15.89
C ARG A 523 30.01 19.27 -16.63
N ASP A 524 29.76 19.91 -17.78
CA ASP A 524 28.58 19.66 -18.60
C ASP A 524 28.60 18.24 -19.21
N HIS A 525 29.75 17.77 -19.71
CA HIS A 525 29.87 16.39 -20.19
C HIS A 525 29.74 15.31 -19.10
N VAL A 526 30.11 15.64 -17.85
CA VAL A 526 29.92 14.72 -16.71
C VAL A 526 28.46 14.70 -16.29
N GLN A 527 27.80 15.87 -16.27
CA GLN A 527 26.38 15.99 -16.00
C GLN A 527 25.52 15.30 -17.06
N ASP A 528 25.82 15.48 -18.35
CA ASP A 528 25.14 14.82 -19.47
C ASP A 528 25.32 13.30 -19.45
N ARG A 529 26.50 12.83 -19.04
CA ARG A 529 26.76 11.40 -18.86
C ARG A 529 25.94 10.85 -17.70
N MET A 530 25.90 11.55 -16.57
CA MET A 530 25.07 11.17 -15.41
C MET A 530 23.58 11.16 -15.76
N ILE A 531 23.10 12.13 -16.55
CA ILE A 531 21.69 12.19 -17.00
C ILE A 531 21.38 11.01 -17.94
N ARG A 532 22.27 10.70 -18.90
CA ARG A 532 22.11 9.52 -19.77
C ARG A 532 22.13 8.22 -18.99
N GLU A 533 23.05 8.07 -18.04
CA GLU A 533 23.13 6.90 -17.16
C GLU A 533 21.88 6.76 -16.29
N ARG A 534 21.33 7.86 -15.76
CA ARG A 534 20.06 7.88 -15.02
C ARG A 534 18.87 7.52 -15.90
N ARG A 535 18.75 8.08 -17.11
CA ARG A 535 17.68 7.74 -18.07
C ARG A 535 17.74 6.28 -18.49
N ALA A 536 18.95 5.76 -18.77
CA ALA A 536 19.14 4.34 -19.08
C ALA A 536 18.80 3.43 -17.90
N ALA A 537 19.14 3.82 -16.67
CA ALA A 537 18.75 3.09 -15.47
C ALA A 537 17.23 3.10 -15.27
N ALA A 538 16.56 4.25 -15.43
CA ALA A 538 15.11 4.37 -15.34
C ALA A 538 14.38 3.53 -16.40
N ALA A 539 14.89 3.50 -17.65
CA ALA A 539 14.36 2.65 -18.71
C ALA A 539 14.49 1.14 -18.39
N LYS A 540 15.61 0.72 -17.80
CA LYS A 540 15.78 -0.67 -17.35
C LYS A 540 14.83 -1.05 -16.21
N LEU A 541 14.53 -0.12 -15.32
CA LEU A 541 13.56 -0.32 -14.24
C LEU A 541 12.13 -0.44 -14.77
N SER A 542 11.76 0.38 -15.76
CA SER A 542 10.41 0.33 -16.35
C SER A 542 10.19 -0.94 -17.19
N GLN A 543 11.20 -1.36 -17.97
CA GLN A 543 11.13 -2.57 -18.78
C GLN A 543 11.07 -3.86 -17.93
N ASN A 544 11.75 -3.88 -16.78
CA ASN A 544 11.85 -5.06 -15.91
C ASN A 544 11.15 -4.87 -14.56
N SER A 545 9.93 -4.31 -14.58
CA SER A 545 9.13 -4.05 -13.37
C SER A 545 8.92 -5.29 -12.49
N SER A 546 8.79 -6.47 -13.09
CA SER A 546 8.68 -7.76 -12.39
C SER A 546 9.92 -8.10 -11.55
N HIS A 547 11.11 -7.75 -12.04
CA HIS A 547 12.38 -7.97 -11.33
C HIS A 547 12.55 -6.99 -10.16
N VAL A 548 12.04 -5.76 -10.28
CA VAL A 548 12.04 -4.78 -9.18
C VAL A 548 11.23 -5.32 -8.00
N TYR A 549 10.03 -5.85 -8.25
CA TYR A 549 9.20 -6.45 -7.22
C TYR A 549 9.82 -7.73 -6.61
N LEU A 550 10.49 -8.52 -7.44
CA LEU A 550 11.19 -9.72 -6.99
C LEU A 550 12.39 -9.38 -6.10
N LEU A 551 13.13 -8.31 -6.41
CA LEU A 551 14.20 -7.76 -5.58
C LEU A 551 13.68 -7.24 -4.25
N LEU A 552 12.56 -6.50 -4.24
CA LEU A 552 11.92 -6.04 -3.01
C LEU A 552 11.63 -7.22 -2.08
N LYS A 553 10.98 -8.27 -2.59
CA LYS A 553 10.71 -9.50 -1.83
C LYS A 553 11.98 -10.16 -1.33
N ALA A 554 13.02 -10.23 -2.16
CA ALA A 554 14.30 -10.82 -1.77
C ALA A 554 14.98 -10.01 -0.66
N TYR A 555 15.01 -8.68 -0.73
CA TYR A 555 15.60 -7.81 0.29
C TYR A 555 14.87 -7.89 1.63
N VAL A 556 13.53 -7.84 1.63
CA VAL A 556 12.75 -7.98 2.87
C VAL A 556 12.96 -9.36 3.50
N ARG A 557 13.00 -10.42 2.70
CA ARG A 557 13.27 -11.77 3.20
C ARG A 557 14.71 -11.94 3.69
N MET A 558 15.69 -11.35 3.02
CA MET A 558 17.09 -11.31 3.49
C MET A 558 17.23 -10.55 4.81
N ALA A 559 16.51 -9.44 4.97
CA ALA A 559 16.45 -8.75 6.24
C ALA A 559 15.89 -9.66 7.34
N ALA A 560 14.79 -10.38 7.07
CA ALA A 560 14.21 -11.33 8.01
C ALA A 560 15.15 -12.51 8.34
N THR A 561 15.85 -13.10 7.35
CA THR A 561 16.82 -14.18 7.60
C THR A 561 17.96 -13.71 8.50
N HIS A 562 18.54 -12.54 8.20
CA HIS A 562 19.63 -11.98 9.00
C HIS A 562 19.17 -11.56 10.41
N CYS A 563 17.93 -11.09 10.57
CA CYS A 563 17.32 -10.88 11.88
C CYS A 563 17.22 -12.20 12.68
N GLY A 564 16.81 -13.30 12.04
CA GLY A 564 16.79 -14.64 12.63
C GLY A 564 18.17 -15.16 13.02
N LEU A 565 19.19 -14.85 12.22
CA LEU A 565 20.60 -15.15 12.48
C LEU A 565 21.27 -14.19 13.49
N LYS A 566 20.53 -13.20 14.00
CA LYS A 566 21.02 -12.13 14.90
C LYS A 566 22.12 -11.23 14.29
N ASP A 567 22.23 -11.19 12.96
CA ASP A 567 23.12 -10.26 12.24
C ASP A 567 22.35 -8.98 11.86
N TYR A 568 22.07 -8.16 12.87
CA TYR A 568 21.21 -6.98 12.72
C TYR A 568 21.77 -5.94 11.75
N ARG A 569 23.11 -5.83 11.62
CA ARG A 569 23.74 -4.86 10.70
C ARG A 569 23.46 -5.20 9.24
N LYS A 570 23.59 -6.48 8.86
CA LYS A 570 23.25 -6.91 7.50
C LYS A 570 21.76 -6.78 7.25
N ALA A 571 20.93 -7.16 8.22
CA ALA A 571 19.48 -7.01 8.10
C ALA A 571 19.07 -5.56 7.84
N HIS A 572 19.69 -4.58 8.52
CA HIS A 572 19.40 -3.16 8.32
C HIS A 572 19.81 -2.68 6.93
N GLY A 573 20.99 -3.10 6.44
CA GLY A 573 21.42 -2.77 5.07
C GLY A 573 20.44 -3.28 4.02
N PHE A 574 19.85 -4.48 4.19
CA PHE A 574 18.83 -4.98 3.27
C PHE A 574 17.49 -4.24 3.39
N LEU A 575 17.08 -3.81 4.59
CA LEU A 575 15.88 -2.95 4.75
C LEU A 575 16.06 -1.59 4.09
N GLU A 576 17.25 -0.98 4.17
CA GLU A 576 17.56 0.26 3.45
C GLU A 576 17.44 0.07 1.93
N LEU A 577 17.92 -1.06 1.40
CA LEU A 577 17.75 -1.39 -0.02
C LEU A 577 16.29 -1.59 -0.41
N ALA A 578 15.49 -2.22 0.45
CA ALA A 578 14.05 -2.38 0.24
C ALA A 578 13.33 -1.01 0.27
N LEU A 579 13.67 -0.13 1.21
CA LEU A 579 13.10 1.22 1.32
C LEU A 579 13.46 2.12 0.13
N ARG A 580 14.57 1.87 -0.56
CA ARG A 580 14.85 2.57 -1.83
C ARG A 580 13.84 2.24 -2.91
N ILE A 581 13.34 1.00 -2.93
CA ILE A 581 12.31 0.56 -3.90
C ILE A 581 10.93 1.08 -3.46
N THR A 582 10.60 0.96 -2.17
CA THR A 582 9.30 1.36 -1.61
C THR A 582 9.49 2.31 -0.42
N PRO A 583 9.81 3.60 -0.67
CA PRO A 583 10.11 4.57 0.40
C PRO A 583 8.87 4.98 1.20
N TYR A 584 7.68 4.65 0.70
CA TYR A 584 6.40 5.05 1.29
C TYR A 584 5.77 3.99 2.19
N ASP A 585 6.40 2.82 2.30
CA ASP A 585 5.96 1.71 3.14
C ASP A 585 6.26 2.02 4.62
N ASN A 586 5.23 2.41 5.37
CA ASN A 586 5.36 2.82 6.77
C ASN A 586 5.80 1.66 7.67
N ASP A 587 5.36 0.43 7.38
CA ASP A 587 5.71 -0.75 8.18
C ASP A 587 7.19 -1.10 7.99
N LEU A 588 7.66 -1.08 6.74
CA LEU A 588 9.06 -1.29 6.40
C LEU A 588 9.96 -0.21 7.03
N LEU A 589 9.50 1.04 7.05
CA LEU A 589 10.21 2.16 7.66
C LEU A 589 10.29 2.00 9.19
N ASP A 590 9.17 1.65 9.84
CA ASP A 590 9.12 1.36 11.28
C ASP A 590 10.06 0.20 11.64
N ASP A 591 10.08 -0.88 10.86
CA ASP A 591 10.97 -2.02 11.08
C ASP A 591 12.44 -1.65 10.89
N CYS A 592 12.76 -0.82 9.89
CA CYS A 592 14.12 -0.31 9.69
C CYS A 592 14.58 0.53 10.90
N ASN A 593 13.72 1.43 11.39
CA ASN A 593 14.01 2.28 12.56
C ASN A 593 14.22 1.46 13.83
N ARG A 594 13.35 0.47 14.10
CA ARG A 594 13.51 -0.45 15.24
C ARG A 594 14.85 -1.18 15.20
N LEU A 595 15.25 -1.62 14.01
CA LEU A 595 16.51 -2.32 13.83
C LEU A 595 17.72 -1.39 14.01
N ALA A 596 17.63 -0.14 13.55
CA ALA A 596 18.64 0.89 13.78
C ALA A 596 18.84 1.16 15.29
N GLU A 597 17.75 1.31 16.04
CA GLU A 597 17.76 1.46 17.49
C GLU A 597 18.40 0.24 18.17
N LYS A 598 18.05 -0.97 17.74
CA LYS A 598 18.62 -2.21 18.26
C LYS A 598 20.13 -2.33 17.99
N ILE A 599 20.59 -1.94 16.81
CA ILE A 599 22.04 -1.89 16.47
C ILE A 599 22.75 -0.87 17.36
N ARG A 600 22.14 0.29 17.59
CA ARG A 600 22.68 1.33 18.46
C ARG A 600 22.85 0.80 19.88
N LEU A 601 21.81 0.19 20.44
CA LEU A 601 21.85 -0.45 21.76
C LEU A 601 22.93 -1.56 21.82
N HIS A 602 22.98 -2.47 20.84
CA HIS A 602 23.98 -3.54 20.83
C HIS A 602 25.41 -3.02 20.71
N THR A 603 25.63 -1.94 19.95
CA THR A 603 26.95 -1.30 19.82
C THR A 603 27.34 -0.58 21.13
N LEU A 604 26.37 0.02 21.81
CA LEU A 604 26.54 0.56 23.15
C LEU A 604 26.90 -0.54 24.16
N VAL A 605 26.27 -1.72 24.05
CA VAL A 605 26.57 -2.89 24.88
C VAL A 605 27.97 -3.43 24.60
N ALA A 606 28.30 -3.74 23.34
CA ALA A 606 29.55 -4.41 22.96
C ALA A 606 30.81 -3.56 23.21
N ALA A 607 30.76 -2.25 22.97
CA ALA A 607 31.89 -1.37 23.30
C ALA A 607 31.99 -1.07 24.81
N SER A 608 31.04 -1.52 25.62
CA SER A 608 31.16 -1.48 27.08
C SER A 608 31.80 -2.75 27.64
N THR A 609 31.66 -3.91 26.97
CA THR A 609 32.30 -5.17 27.39
C THR A 609 33.73 -5.31 26.88
N THR A 610 34.06 -4.73 25.72
CA THR A 610 35.40 -4.82 25.11
C THR A 610 36.40 -3.74 25.58
N GLY A 611 35.96 -2.74 26.35
CA GLY A 611 36.83 -1.71 26.92
C GLY A 611 37.82 -2.21 27.99
N HIS A 612 38.03 -3.52 28.12
CA HIS A 612 38.85 -4.16 29.17
C HIS A 612 39.80 -5.27 28.68
N ALA A 613 40.01 -5.41 27.36
CA ALA A 613 41.07 -6.28 26.83
C ALA A 613 42.33 -5.47 26.46
N ALA A 614 42.87 -4.73 27.43
CA ALA A 614 44.28 -4.31 27.54
C ALA A 614 44.49 -3.63 28.91
#